data_AF-A0A108T2Z4-F1
#
_entry.id   AF-A0A108T2Z4-F1
#
_cell.length_a   1.000
_cell.length_b   1.000
_cell.length_c   1.000
_cell.angle_alpha   90.00
_cell.angle_beta   90.00
_cell.angle_gamma   90.00
#
_symmetry.space_group_name_H-M   'P 1'
#
loop_
_entity.id
_entity.type
_entity.pdbx_description
1 polymer ?
#
loop_
_entity_poly.entity_id
_entity_poly.type
_entity_poly.pdbx_seq_one_letter_code
_entity_poly.pdbx_strand_id
1 'polypeptide(L)'
;MQKELLTIEFRYNDRPSGICPTTSCKKIITIGIFDSLEEAVRAGNETLKTLSKHFQVRDDDRFKIHGLFGNPDRIVTNTCYPTNGIVYFARITPLKFACLSETITEAFRAHERYKQYYQEIDEES
;
A
#
# COMPACT_ATOMS: atom_id res chain seq x y z
N MET A 1 -5.08 -7.22 15.99
CA MET A 1 -5.91 -7.68 14.85
C MET A 1 -5.28 -7.14 13.56
N GLN A 2 -5.13 -7.96 12.52
CA GLN A 2 -4.61 -7.54 11.22
C GLN A 2 -5.73 -7.68 10.18
N LYS A 3 -5.88 -6.69 9.30
CA LYS A 3 -6.72 -6.75 8.11
C LYS A 3 -5.88 -6.42 6.89
N GLU A 4 -6.41 -6.62 5.70
CA GLU A 4 -5.71 -6.42 4.43
C GLU A 4 -6.51 -5.44 3.56
N LEU A 5 -5.93 -4.28 3.27
CA LEU A 5 -6.53 -3.23 2.44
C LEU A 5 -6.12 -3.39 0.98
N LEU A 6 -7.08 -3.64 0.11
CA LEU A 6 -6.87 -3.68 -1.33
C LEU A 6 -7.23 -2.32 -1.96
N THR A 7 -6.26 -1.71 -2.63
CA THR A 7 -6.46 -0.46 -3.38
C THR A 7 -5.94 -0.59 -4.80
N ILE A 8 -6.47 0.26 -5.69
CA ILE A 8 -5.91 0.48 -7.03
C ILE A 8 -5.65 1.97 -7.19
N GLU A 9 -4.40 2.32 -7.45
CA GLU A 9 -4.00 3.66 -7.83
C GLU A 9 -3.87 3.74 -9.34
N PHE A 10 -4.65 4.59 -10.00
CA PHE A 10 -4.46 4.95 -11.40
C PHE A 10 -3.64 6.24 -11.51
N ARG A 11 -2.68 6.26 -12.42
CA ARG A 11 -2.00 7.49 -12.85
C ARG A 11 -2.19 7.66 -14.35
N TYR A 12 -2.55 8.87 -14.74
CA TYR A 12 -2.89 9.23 -16.11
C TYR A 12 -2.64 10.72 -16.30
N ASN A 13 -2.65 11.17 -17.55
CA ASN A 13 -2.59 12.60 -17.85
C ASN A 13 -3.99 13.11 -18.18
N ASP A 14 -4.31 14.33 -17.74
CA ASP A 14 -5.54 15.04 -18.11
C ASP A 14 -5.23 16.49 -18.50
N ARG A 15 -6.26 17.21 -18.97
CA ARG A 15 -6.15 18.60 -19.37
C ARG A 15 -5.60 19.45 -18.20
N PRO A 16 -4.55 20.24 -18.43
CA PRO A 16 -4.03 21.16 -17.44
C PRO A 16 -5.09 22.17 -16.98
N SER A 17 -5.24 22.36 -15.65
CA SER A 17 -6.13 23.36 -15.06
C SER A 17 -5.44 24.19 -13.97
N GLY A 18 -5.65 25.51 -13.95
CA GLY A 18 -5.13 26.43 -12.91
C GLY A 18 -3.82 27.16 -13.29
N ILE A 19 -3.26 27.91 -12.32
CA ILE A 19 -2.14 28.86 -12.53
C ILE A 19 -0.75 28.17 -12.52
N CYS A 20 -0.66 26.91 -12.08
CA CYS A 20 0.51 26.03 -12.26
C CYS A 20 0.01 24.63 -12.67
N PRO A 21 -0.39 24.45 -13.93
CA PRO A 21 -1.12 23.25 -14.29
C PRO A 21 -0.23 22.01 -14.31
N THR A 22 -0.57 21.02 -13.47
CA THR A 22 -0.01 19.68 -13.56
C THR A 22 -0.85 18.87 -14.54
N THR A 23 -0.22 18.24 -15.52
CA THR A 23 -0.91 17.30 -16.42
C THR A 23 -1.07 15.92 -15.81
N SER A 24 -0.24 15.56 -14.83
CA SER A 24 -0.26 14.26 -14.16
C SER A 24 -1.37 14.20 -13.10
N CYS A 25 -2.26 13.24 -13.25
CA CYS A 25 -3.36 12.96 -12.36
C CYS A 25 -3.17 11.62 -11.66
N LYS A 26 -3.69 11.53 -10.43
CA LYS A 26 -3.69 10.32 -9.62
C LYS A 26 -5.07 10.11 -9.01
N LYS A 27 -5.58 8.88 -9.11
CA LYS A 27 -6.83 8.47 -8.46
C LYS A 27 -6.61 7.15 -7.73
N ILE A 28 -6.84 7.13 -6.43
CA ILE A 28 -6.84 5.90 -5.64
C ILE A 28 -8.29 5.50 -5.39
N ILE A 29 -8.61 4.24 -5.67
CA ILE A 29 -9.85 3.61 -5.25
C ILE A 29 -9.56 2.50 -4.24
N THR A 30 -10.44 2.36 -3.26
CA THR A 30 -10.44 1.24 -2.34
C THR A 30 -11.38 0.17 -2.87
N ILE A 31 -10.88 -1.05 -3.02
CA ILE A 31 -11.65 -2.20 -3.49
C ILE A 31 -12.29 -2.92 -2.31
N GLY A 32 -11.55 -3.06 -1.21
CA GLY A 32 -12.08 -3.70 -0.01
C GLY A 32 -11.06 -3.77 1.12
N ILE A 33 -11.57 -4.10 2.30
CA ILE A 33 -10.79 -4.46 3.49
C ILE A 33 -11.16 -5.89 3.84
N PHE A 34 -10.16 -6.76 3.95
CA PHE A 34 -10.34 -8.20 4.14
C PHE A 34 -9.76 -8.66 5.47
N ASP A 35 -10.25 -9.78 6.00
CA ASP A 35 -9.79 -10.31 7.29
C ASP A 35 -8.50 -11.13 7.15
N SER A 36 -8.21 -11.62 5.95
CA SER A 36 -7.02 -12.44 5.66
C SER A 36 -6.35 -12.06 4.35
N LEU A 37 -5.08 -12.47 4.20
CA LEU A 37 -4.34 -12.28 2.96
C LEU A 37 -4.92 -13.13 1.83
N GLU A 38 -5.37 -14.33 2.14
CA GLU A 38 -6.00 -15.27 1.20
C GLU A 38 -7.23 -14.66 0.53
N GLU A 39 -8.09 -14.03 1.34
CA GLU A 39 -9.27 -13.30 0.84
C GLU A 39 -8.90 -12.12 -0.02
N ALA A 40 -7.92 -11.31 0.42
CA ALA A 40 -7.45 -10.15 -0.33
C ALA A 40 -6.81 -10.55 -1.66
N VAL A 41 -6.04 -11.63 -1.71
CA VAL A 41 -5.43 -12.19 -2.93
C VAL A 41 -6.51 -12.66 -3.89
N ARG A 42 -7.51 -13.40 -3.42
CA ARG A 42 -8.63 -13.87 -4.25
C ARG A 42 -9.40 -12.69 -4.84
N ALA A 43 -9.82 -11.73 -4.01
CA ALA A 43 -10.55 -10.55 -4.46
C ALA A 43 -9.69 -9.67 -5.39
N GLY A 44 -8.41 -9.53 -5.09
CA GLY A 44 -7.42 -8.83 -5.92
C GLY A 44 -7.35 -9.43 -7.31
N ASN A 45 -7.16 -10.75 -7.41
CA ASN A 45 -7.06 -11.44 -8.69
C ASN A 45 -8.36 -11.42 -9.50
N GLU A 46 -9.54 -11.47 -8.86
CA GLU A 46 -10.81 -11.22 -9.56
C GLU A 46 -10.90 -9.77 -10.09
N THR A 47 -10.40 -8.80 -9.33
CA THR A 47 -10.35 -7.40 -9.77
C THR A 47 -9.43 -7.23 -10.99
N LEU A 48 -8.30 -7.94 -11.03
CA LEU A 48 -7.38 -7.93 -12.17
C LEU A 48 -8.04 -8.41 -13.46
N LYS A 49 -9.01 -9.33 -13.41
CA LYS A 49 -9.78 -9.74 -14.61
C LYS A 49 -10.61 -8.61 -15.21
N THR A 50 -11.00 -7.62 -14.40
CA THR A 50 -11.67 -6.42 -14.90
C THR A 50 -10.66 -5.46 -15.51
N LEU A 51 -9.49 -5.30 -14.88
CA LEU A 51 -8.41 -4.50 -15.45
C LEU A 51 -7.90 -5.07 -16.77
N SER A 52 -7.78 -6.39 -16.90
CA SER A 52 -7.27 -7.06 -18.11
C SER A 52 -8.15 -6.87 -19.35
N LYS A 53 -9.40 -6.41 -19.18
CA LYS A 53 -10.27 -6.01 -20.31
C LYS A 53 -9.85 -4.69 -20.95
N HIS A 54 -9.11 -3.85 -20.21
CA HIS A 54 -8.74 -2.50 -20.62
C HIS A 54 -7.23 -2.28 -20.67
N PHE A 55 -6.47 -3.01 -19.86
CA PHE A 55 -5.02 -2.90 -19.74
C PHE A 55 -4.35 -4.18 -20.20
N GLN A 56 -3.14 -4.05 -20.75
CA GLN A 56 -2.30 -5.21 -21.00
C GLN A 56 -1.77 -5.74 -19.66
N VAL A 57 -2.34 -6.84 -19.19
CA VAL A 57 -1.93 -7.54 -17.96
C VAL A 57 -1.29 -8.86 -18.38
N ARG A 58 -0.05 -9.13 -17.93
CA ARG A 58 0.58 -10.42 -18.18
C ARG A 58 -0.07 -11.47 -17.30
N ASP A 59 -0.11 -12.71 -17.77
CA ASP A 59 -0.69 -13.81 -16.99
C ASP A 59 0.00 -13.96 -15.63
N ASP A 60 1.31 -13.74 -15.54
CA ASP A 60 2.06 -13.85 -14.28
C ASP A 60 1.93 -12.63 -13.35
N ASP A 61 1.40 -11.51 -13.83
CA ASP A 61 1.19 -10.28 -13.07
C ASP A 61 -0.09 -10.42 -12.22
N ARG A 62 0.02 -11.20 -11.14
CA ARG A 62 -1.08 -11.51 -10.22
C ARG A 62 -0.63 -11.48 -8.76
N PHE A 63 -1.57 -11.29 -7.84
CA PHE A 63 -1.30 -11.42 -6.41
C PHE A 63 -1.07 -12.89 -6.05
N LYS A 64 -0.09 -13.14 -5.18
CA LYS A 64 0.27 -14.50 -4.72
C LYS A 64 0.48 -14.49 -3.21
N ILE A 65 0.01 -15.54 -2.54
CA ILE A 65 0.29 -15.76 -1.12
C ILE A 65 1.76 -16.15 -0.94
N HIS A 66 2.29 -16.96 -1.86
CA HIS A 66 3.68 -17.41 -1.89
C HIS A 66 4.32 -17.03 -3.22
N GLY A 67 4.86 -15.82 -3.26
CA GLY A 67 5.70 -15.32 -4.34
C GLY A 67 7.17 -15.68 -4.12
N LEU A 68 8.06 -14.77 -4.53
CA LEU A 68 9.50 -15.00 -4.48
C LEU A 68 9.99 -15.22 -3.04
N PHE A 69 10.75 -16.30 -2.82
CA PHE A 69 11.25 -16.72 -1.50
C PHE A 69 10.15 -16.96 -0.44
N GLY A 70 8.93 -17.30 -0.86
CA GLY A 70 7.80 -17.55 0.03
C GLY A 70 7.10 -16.29 0.55
N ASN A 71 7.59 -15.10 0.17
CA ASN A 71 6.95 -13.83 0.51
C ASN A 71 5.75 -13.57 -0.41
N PRO A 72 4.68 -12.94 0.09
CA PRO A 72 3.51 -12.66 -0.72
C PRO A 72 3.76 -11.55 -1.75
N ASP A 73 3.28 -11.77 -2.98
CA ASP A 73 3.24 -10.75 -4.03
C ASP A 73 2.02 -9.86 -3.78
N ARG A 74 2.28 -8.69 -3.17
CA ARG A 74 1.25 -7.74 -2.71
C ARG A 74 1.04 -6.56 -3.65
N ILE A 75 1.76 -6.49 -4.77
CA ILE A 75 1.68 -5.39 -5.75
C ILE A 75 1.60 -5.98 -7.15
N VAL A 76 0.65 -5.49 -7.92
CA VAL A 76 0.52 -5.77 -9.37
C VAL A 76 0.41 -4.45 -10.10
N THR A 77 1.19 -4.28 -11.17
CA THR A 77 1.32 -3.01 -11.90
C THR A 77 1.57 -3.26 -13.38
N ASN A 78 1.02 -2.41 -14.25
CA ASN A 78 1.33 -2.40 -15.67
C ASN A 78 2.42 -1.38 -16.04
N THR A 79 3.20 -0.87 -15.09
CA THR A 79 4.20 0.20 -15.35
C THR A 79 5.20 -0.12 -16.45
N CYS A 80 5.53 -1.39 -16.67
CA CYS A 80 6.43 -1.80 -17.75
C CYS A 80 5.75 -1.77 -19.13
N TYR A 81 4.41 -1.77 -19.17
CA TYR A 81 3.58 -1.75 -20.38
C TYR A 81 2.37 -0.84 -20.17
N PRO A 82 2.57 0.49 -20.05
CA PRO A 82 1.46 1.43 -19.88
C PRO A 82 0.49 1.34 -21.06
N THR A 83 -0.81 1.31 -20.77
CA THR A 83 -1.83 1.29 -21.83
C THR A 83 -2.27 2.72 -22.09
N ASN A 84 -1.97 3.26 -23.28
CA ASN A 84 -2.26 4.64 -23.65
C ASN A 84 -1.74 5.69 -22.65
N GLY A 85 -0.57 5.44 -22.05
CA GLY A 85 0.01 6.34 -21.04
C GLY A 85 -0.68 6.28 -19.67
N ILE A 86 -1.63 5.37 -19.47
CA ILE A 86 -2.27 5.11 -18.17
C ILE A 86 -1.56 3.95 -17.49
N VAL A 87 -1.18 4.17 -16.23
CA VAL A 87 -0.60 3.13 -15.36
C VAL A 87 -1.50 2.91 -14.15
N TYR A 88 -1.50 1.69 -13.63
CA TYR A 88 -2.14 1.36 -12.37
C TYR A 88 -1.18 0.64 -11.41
N PHE A 89 -1.45 0.78 -10.12
CA PHE A 89 -0.82 0.03 -9.06
C PHE A 89 -1.92 -0.58 -8.19
N ALA A 90 -2.16 -1.88 -8.35
CA ALA A 90 -3.02 -2.63 -7.46
C ALA A 90 -2.17 -3.12 -6.27
N ARG A 91 -2.61 -2.86 -5.03
CA ARG A 91 -1.81 -3.12 -3.83
C ARG A 91 -2.65 -3.70 -2.69
N ILE A 92 -2.12 -4.71 -2.02
CA ILE A 92 -2.63 -5.25 -0.75
C ILE A 92 -1.74 -4.75 0.39
N THR A 93 -2.26 -3.86 1.22
CA THR A 93 -1.54 -3.26 2.36
C THR A 93 -2.04 -3.85 3.68
N PRO A 94 -1.16 -4.43 4.52
CA PRO A 94 -1.57 -4.91 5.83
C PRO A 94 -1.90 -3.73 6.75
N LEU A 95 -3.09 -3.76 7.33
CA LEU A 95 -3.57 -2.83 8.34
C LEU A 95 -3.42 -3.45 9.72
N LYS A 96 -2.53 -2.89 10.53
CA LYS A 96 -2.32 -3.30 11.92
C LYS A 96 -3.16 -2.42 12.83
N PHE A 97 -4.10 -3.02 13.54
CA PHE A 97 -4.88 -2.34 14.56
C PHE A 97 -4.20 -2.50 15.92
N ALA A 98 -3.95 -1.38 16.58
CA ALA A 98 -3.37 -1.32 17.92
C ALA A 98 -4.39 -0.75 18.92
N CYS A 99 -4.24 -1.11 20.19
CA CYS A 99 -5.03 -0.52 21.27
C CYS A 99 -4.55 0.92 21.51
N LEU A 100 -5.46 1.89 21.44
CA LEU A 100 -5.11 3.30 21.63
C LEU A 100 -4.51 3.56 23.00
N SER A 101 -5.11 3.01 24.06
CA SER A 101 -4.64 3.24 25.43
C SER A 101 -3.24 2.68 25.66
N GLU A 102 -2.98 1.45 25.20
CA GLU A 102 -1.64 0.85 25.29
C GLU A 102 -0.62 1.65 24.48
N THR A 103 -1.00 2.11 23.28
CA THR A 103 -0.14 2.92 22.41
C THR A 103 0.25 4.23 23.08
N ILE A 104 -0.71 4.91 23.74
CA ILE A 104 -0.44 6.14 24.49
C ILE A 104 0.51 5.86 25.66
N THR A 105 0.22 4.83 26.46
CA THR A 105 1.09 4.46 27.60
C THR A 105 2.51 4.16 27.15
N GLU A 106 2.68 3.41 26.06
CA GLU A 106 4.00 3.10 25.53
C GLU A 106 4.72 4.33 24.97
N ALA A 107 4.01 5.26 24.33
CA ALA A 107 4.61 6.50 23.83
C ALA A 107 5.21 7.35 24.97
N PHE A 108 4.50 7.49 26.10
CA PHE A 108 5.04 8.21 27.25
C PHE A 108 6.19 7.45 27.91
N ARG A 109 6.11 6.12 28.04
CA ARG A 109 7.23 5.31 28.54
C ARG A 109 8.47 5.43 27.65
N ALA A 110 8.29 5.45 26.33
CA ALA A 110 9.38 5.64 25.38
C ALA A 110 10.03 7.01 25.53
N HIS A 111 9.25 8.06 25.80
CA HIS A 111 9.78 9.39 26.05
C HIS A 111 10.60 9.46 27.35
N GLU A 112 10.18 8.77 28.40
CA GLU A 112 10.98 8.70 29.64
C GLU A 112 12.29 7.95 29.42
N ARG A 113 12.30 6.83 28.67
CA ARG A 113 13.54 6.14 28.28
C ARG A 113 14.47 7.04 27.46
N TYR A 114 13.90 7.86 26.57
CA TYR A 114 14.67 8.84 25.80
C TYR A 114 15.34 9.88 26.71
N LYS A 115 14.64 10.41 27.72
CA LYS A 115 15.24 11.33 28.69
C LYS A 115 16.39 10.68 29.46
N GLN A 116 16.18 9.46 29.94
CA GLN A 116 17.20 8.70 30.69
C GLN A 116 18.47 8.51 29.87
N TYR A 117 18.34 8.13 28.60
CA TYR A 117 19.47 7.99 27.69
C TYR A 117 20.33 9.26 27.59
N TYR A 118 19.73 10.45 27.53
CA TYR A 118 20.50 11.71 27.49
C TYR A 118 21.12 12.07 28.84
N GLN A 119 20.46 11.74 29.96
CA GLN A 119 21.05 11.93 31.29
C GLN A 119 22.28 11.05 31.48
N GLU A 120 22.23 9.80 31.05
CA GLU A 120 23.36 8.87 31.07
C GLU A 120 24.53 9.40 30.21
N ILE A 121 24.25 9.95 29.02
CA ILE A 121 25.29 10.58 28.19
C ILE A 121 25.93 11.80 28.87
N ASP A 122 25.12 12.66 29.48
CA ASP A 122 25.60 13.88 30.15
C ASP A 122 26.41 13.54 31.42
N GLU A 123 26.09 12.44 32.12
CA GLU A 123 26.83 11.96 33.30
C GLU A 123 28.15 11.24 32.94
N GLU A 124 28.27 10.69 31.74
CA GLU A 124 29.49 10.05 31.23
C GLU A 124 30.48 11.05 30.56
N SER A 125 30.09 12.32 30.41
CA SER A 125 30.87 13.40 29.77
C SER A 125 31.67 14.25 30.76
#